data_AF-A0A7M4ARR9-F1
#
_entry.id   AF-A0A7M4ARR9-F1
#
_cell.length_a   1.000
_cell.length_b   1.000
_cell.length_c   1.000
_cell.angle_alpha   90.00
_cell.angle_beta   90.00
_cell.angle_gamma   90.00
#
_symmetry.space_group_name_H-M   'P 1'
#
loop_
_entity.id
_entity.type
_entity.pdbx_description
1 polymer ?
#
loop_
_entity_poly.entity_id
_entity_poly.type
_entity_poly.pdbx_seq_one_letter_code
_entity_poly.pdbx_strand_id
1 'polypeptide(L)'
;MLGHVGGKWLDRLLQQLAKELRTTGWTQMQIASATGSTQSTVSRQITKPVIALGSSADEATVDGWARELAHSLAQYGPEAQIIRQRLVFELQFGGGQALRYDKTLTGLDLDESQSSKALLRRLEWATGRLDLRRLKDYMPAVGMNIATCLADASGTGEVAAYPGRMTL
;
A
#
# COMPACT_ATOMS: atom_id res chain seq x y z
N MET A 1 -16.40 16.89 -4.63
CA MET A 1 -16.62 15.55 -5.21
C MET A 1 -15.98 14.43 -4.39
N LEU A 2 -14.66 14.43 -4.14
CA LEU A 2 -13.99 13.32 -3.45
C LEU A 2 -14.50 12.99 -2.04
N GLY A 3 -14.68 14.01 -1.19
CA GLY A 3 -15.18 13.81 0.18
C GLY A 3 -16.63 13.33 0.29
N HIS A 4 -17.49 13.66 -0.69
CA HIS A 4 -18.92 13.30 -0.65
C HIS A 4 -19.28 12.03 -1.42
N VAL A 5 -18.54 11.73 -2.50
CA VAL A 5 -18.85 10.60 -3.40
C VAL A 5 -17.83 9.48 -3.22
N GLY A 6 -16.54 9.83 -3.13
CA GLY A 6 -15.45 8.84 -2.99
C GLY A 6 -15.51 8.03 -1.71
N GLY A 7 -15.82 8.67 -0.57
CA GLY A 7 -16.02 7.96 0.70
C GLY A 7 -17.14 6.92 0.61
N LYS A 8 -18.25 7.26 -0.05
CA LYS A 8 -19.38 6.34 -0.24
C LYS A 8 -19.03 5.16 -1.14
N TRP A 9 -18.18 5.35 -2.15
CA TRP A 9 -17.70 4.25 -2.99
C TRP A 9 -16.93 3.22 -2.16
N LEU A 10 -15.99 3.67 -1.32
CA LEU A 10 -15.21 2.77 -0.47
C LEU A 10 -16.08 2.07 0.57
N ASP A 11 -16.98 2.80 1.23
CA ASP A 11 -17.87 2.21 2.23
C ASP A 11 -18.80 1.16 1.60
N ARG A 12 -19.36 1.44 0.40
CA ARG A 12 -20.15 0.47 -0.36
C ARG A 12 -19.32 -0.74 -0.77
N LEU A 13 -18.12 -0.52 -1.29
CA LEU A 13 -17.20 -1.59 -1.70
C LEU A 13 -16.93 -2.55 -0.55
N LEU A 14 -16.61 -2.01 0.64
CA LEU A 14 -16.34 -2.82 1.83
C LEU A 14 -17.59 -3.55 2.34
N GLN A 15 -18.77 -2.92 2.28
CA GLN A 15 -20.03 -3.59 2.62
C GLN A 15 -20.32 -4.78 1.71
N GLN A 16 -20.16 -4.59 0.40
CA GLN A 16 -20.44 -5.64 -0.58
C GLN A 16 -19.38 -6.74 -0.53
N LEU A 17 -18.09 -6.38 -0.43
CA LEU A 17 -17.00 -7.34 -0.26
C LEU A 17 -17.23 -8.23 0.97
N ALA A 18 -17.62 -7.65 2.11
CA ALA A 18 -17.90 -8.42 3.32
C ALA A 18 -19.10 -9.38 3.14
N LYS A 19 -20.15 -8.95 2.43
CA LYS A 19 -21.32 -9.79 2.14
C LYS A 19 -20.96 -10.95 1.20
N GLU A 20 -20.24 -10.67 0.12
CA GLU A 20 -19.79 -11.67 -0.85
C GLU A 20 -18.86 -12.69 -0.19
N LEU A 21 -17.83 -12.25 0.55
CA LEU A 21 -16.95 -13.17 1.27
C LEU A 21 -17.72 -14.03 2.28
N ARG A 22 -18.70 -13.45 2.97
CA ARG A 22 -19.55 -14.20 3.91
C ARG A 22 -20.36 -15.29 3.18
N THR A 23 -20.88 -15.02 1.98
CA THR A 23 -21.57 -16.03 1.17
C THR A 23 -20.65 -17.15 0.68
N THR A 24 -19.37 -16.85 0.44
CA THR A 24 -18.35 -17.86 0.12
C THR A 24 -17.86 -18.68 1.33
N GLY A 25 -18.46 -18.49 2.51
CA GLY A 25 -18.19 -19.29 3.71
C GLY A 25 -17.16 -18.69 4.67
N TRP A 26 -16.64 -17.49 4.40
CA TRP A 26 -15.68 -16.85 5.29
C TRP A 26 -16.35 -16.43 6.61
N THR A 27 -15.62 -16.56 7.71
CA THR A 27 -16.05 -16.05 9.02
C THR A 27 -15.83 -14.54 9.10
N GLN A 28 -16.60 -13.85 9.95
CA GLN A 28 -16.43 -12.40 10.14
C GLN A 28 -15.02 -12.04 10.65
N MET A 29 -14.38 -12.93 11.43
CA MET A 29 -13.00 -12.75 11.88
C MET A 29 -12.00 -12.85 10.73
N GLN A 30 -12.17 -13.80 9.81
CA GLN A 30 -11.31 -13.94 8.63
C GLN A 30 -11.45 -12.73 7.71
N ILE A 31 -12.68 -12.27 7.48
CA ILE A 31 -12.93 -11.05 6.69
C ILE A 31 -12.28 -9.84 7.36
N ALA A 32 -12.39 -9.71 8.69
CA ALA A 32 -11.79 -8.61 9.44
C ALA A 32 -10.27 -8.62 9.32
N SER A 33 -9.65 -9.79 9.45
CA SER A 33 -8.20 -9.98 9.27
C SER A 33 -7.76 -9.58 7.86
N ALA A 34 -8.42 -10.12 6.83
CA ALA A 34 -8.06 -9.86 5.43
C ALA A 34 -8.29 -8.41 5.00
N THR A 35 -9.30 -7.73 5.57
CA THR A 35 -9.60 -6.32 5.24
C THR A 35 -8.92 -5.32 6.16
N GLY A 36 -8.14 -5.76 7.15
CA GLY A 36 -7.47 -4.88 8.12
C GLY A 36 -8.46 -4.12 9.00
N SER A 37 -9.57 -4.75 9.37
CA SER A 37 -10.67 -4.16 10.14
C SER A 37 -10.98 -4.98 11.41
N THR A 38 -12.04 -4.62 12.13
CA THR A 38 -12.51 -5.35 13.31
C THR A 38 -13.76 -6.16 13.01
N GLN A 39 -13.98 -7.26 13.73
CA GLN A 39 -15.17 -8.09 13.56
C GLN A 39 -16.47 -7.30 13.77
N SER A 40 -16.49 -6.33 14.70
CA SER A 40 -17.66 -5.47 14.90
C SER A 40 -17.92 -4.55 13.70
N THR A 41 -16.87 -4.12 13.00
CA THR A 41 -16.99 -3.35 11.76
C THR A 41 -17.52 -4.21 10.62
N VAL A 42 -17.00 -5.43 10.44
CA VAL A 42 -17.50 -6.40 9.45
C VAL A 42 -18.96 -6.77 9.72
N SER A 43 -19.32 -6.99 10.99
CA SER A 43 -20.71 -7.26 11.38
C SER A 43 -21.65 -6.11 10.99
N ARG A 44 -21.23 -4.85 11.21
CA ARG A 44 -21.98 -3.67 10.75
C ARG A 44 -22.06 -3.60 9.22
N GLN A 45 -20.99 -3.92 8.51
CA GLN A 45 -20.95 -3.91 7.06
C GLN A 45 -21.92 -4.92 6.44
N ILE A 46 -22.01 -6.11 7.03
CA ILE A 46 -22.93 -7.17 6.59
C ILE A 46 -24.38 -6.83 6.94
N THR A 47 -24.63 -6.35 8.17
CA THR A 47 -25.99 -6.18 8.68
C THR A 47 -26.66 -4.92 8.13
N LYS A 48 -25.91 -3.85 7.88
CA LYS A 48 -26.47 -2.60 7.41
C LYS A 48 -26.93 -2.70 5.94
N PRO A 49 -27.97 -1.92 5.57
CA PRO A 49 -28.30 -1.73 4.16
C PRO A 49 -27.09 -1.18 3.41
N VAL A 50 -26.95 -1.61 2.15
CA VAL A 50 -25.86 -1.14 1.28
C VAL A 50 -26.03 0.35 1.04
N ILE A 51 -24.95 1.10 1.13
CA ILE A 51 -24.95 2.56 0.90
C ILE A 51 -25.33 2.84 -0.56
N ALA A 52 -26.39 3.63 -0.73
CA ALA A 52 -26.82 4.10 -2.05
C ALA A 52 -25.83 5.14 -2.61
N LEU A 53 -25.55 5.04 -3.91
CA LEU A 53 -24.74 6.02 -4.65
C LEU A 53 -25.64 6.94 -5.48
N GLY A 54 -25.05 8.00 -6.05
CA GLY A 54 -25.79 9.00 -6.84
C GLY A 54 -26.26 8.49 -8.22
N SER A 55 -25.76 7.34 -8.66
CA SER A 55 -26.04 6.73 -9.97
C SER A 55 -26.02 5.21 -9.85
N SER A 56 -26.98 4.55 -10.51
CA SER A 56 -27.04 3.08 -10.57
C SER A 56 -25.85 2.47 -11.32
N ALA A 57 -25.22 3.22 -12.24
CA ALA A 57 -24.03 2.78 -12.95
C ALA A 57 -22.82 2.67 -11.99
N ASP A 58 -22.67 3.63 -11.07
CA ASP A 58 -21.62 3.59 -10.06
C ASP A 58 -21.84 2.41 -9.10
N GLU A 59 -23.10 2.16 -8.72
CA GLU A 59 -23.47 1.03 -7.87
C GLU A 59 -23.10 -0.30 -8.52
N ALA A 60 -23.50 -0.50 -9.78
CA ALA A 60 -23.18 -1.71 -10.53
C ALA A 60 -21.67 -1.92 -10.70
N THR A 61 -20.92 -0.83 -10.90
CA THR A 61 -19.46 -0.87 -11.04
C THR A 61 -18.79 -1.28 -9.73
N VAL A 62 -19.13 -0.63 -8.62
CA VAL A 62 -18.57 -0.94 -7.29
C VAL A 62 -18.95 -2.36 -6.85
N ASP A 63 -20.20 -2.78 -7.08
CA ASP A 63 -20.67 -4.13 -6.77
C ASP A 63 -19.99 -5.20 -7.65
N GLY A 64 -19.66 -4.85 -8.90
CA GLY A 64 -18.85 -5.69 -9.78
C GLY A 64 -17.44 -5.92 -9.22
N TRP A 65 -16.75 -4.83 -8.85
CA TRP A 65 -15.43 -4.91 -8.24
C TRP A 65 -15.42 -5.70 -6.93
N ALA A 66 -16.44 -5.53 -6.08
CA ALA A 66 -16.56 -6.30 -4.84
C ALA A 66 -16.63 -7.81 -5.10
N ARG A 67 -17.40 -8.24 -6.10
CA ARG A 67 -17.52 -9.65 -6.50
C ARG A 67 -16.23 -10.21 -7.07
N GLU A 68 -15.56 -9.46 -7.95
CA GLU A 68 -14.27 -9.87 -8.53
C GLU A 68 -13.18 -10.00 -7.45
N LEU A 69 -13.14 -9.05 -6.51
CA LEU A 69 -12.22 -9.08 -5.37
C LEU A 69 -12.54 -10.25 -4.44
N ALA A 70 -13.81 -10.49 -4.10
CA ALA A 70 -14.22 -11.60 -3.26
C ALA A 70 -13.84 -12.95 -3.89
N HIS A 71 -14.08 -13.11 -5.20
CA HIS A 71 -13.69 -14.30 -5.95
C HIS A 71 -12.17 -14.50 -5.93
N SER A 72 -11.40 -13.44 -6.16
CA SER A 72 -9.94 -13.50 -6.14
C SER A 72 -9.42 -13.86 -4.75
N LEU A 73 -9.92 -13.22 -3.69
CA LEU A 73 -9.54 -13.53 -2.31
C LEU A 73 -9.92 -14.96 -1.92
N ALA A 74 -11.09 -15.45 -2.35
CA ALA A 74 -11.50 -16.84 -2.10
C ALA A 74 -10.53 -17.86 -2.72
N GLN A 75 -9.90 -17.55 -3.86
CA GLN A 75 -8.88 -18.42 -4.45
C GLN A 75 -7.59 -18.49 -3.62
N TYR A 76 -7.17 -17.39 -3.01
CA TYR A 76 -5.99 -17.37 -2.13
C TYR A 76 -6.29 -17.91 -0.71
N GLY A 77 -7.55 -17.84 -0.29
CA GLY A 77 -8.02 -18.33 1.00
C GLY A 77 -7.86 -17.31 2.15
N PRO A 78 -8.46 -17.61 3.31
CA PRO A 78 -8.54 -16.68 4.45
C PRO A 78 -7.22 -16.40 5.15
N GLU A 79 -6.21 -17.27 4.98
CA GLU A 79 -4.87 -17.12 5.56
C GLU A 79 -3.93 -16.30 4.66
N ALA A 80 -4.41 -15.83 3.50
CA ALA A 80 -3.60 -15.06 2.57
C ALA A 80 -3.20 -13.71 3.16
N GLN A 81 -1.89 -13.47 3.24
CA GLN A 81 -1.36 -12.20 3.75
C GLN A 81 -1.29 -11.15 2.64
N ILE A 82 -2.01 -10.04 2.82
CA ILE A 82 -1.90 -8.89 1.90
C ILE A 82 -0.60 -8.15 2.22
N ILE A 83 0.42 -8.35 1.37
CA ILE A 83 1.74 -7.73 1.53
C ILE A 83 1.73 -6.25 1.10
N ARG A 84 0.88 -5.90 0.12
CA ARG A 84 0.86 -4.56 -0.45
C ARG A 84 -0.53 -4.19 -0.98
N GLN A 85 -1.03 -3.05 -0.53
CA GLN A 85 -2.22 -2.41 -1.07
C GLN A 85 -1.83 -1.07 -1.71
N ARG A 86 -2.40 -0.76 -2.89
CA ARG A 86 -2.15 0.49 -3.62
C ARG A 86 -3.47 1.18 -3.92
N LEU A 87 -3.48 2.50 -3.80
CA LEU A 87 -4.57 3.33 -4.24
C LEU A 87 -4.08 4.12 -5.46
N VAL A 88 -4.72 3.87 -6.60
CA VAL A 88 -4.49 4.65 -7.82
C VAL A 88 -5.64 5.62 -7.96
N PHE A 89 -5.32 6.90 -7.97
CA PHE A 89 -6.27 7.97 -8.17
C PHE A 89 -5.93 8.72 -9.45
N GLU A 90 -6.89 8.80 -10.38
CA GLU A 90 -6.70 9.46 -11.66
C GLU A 90 -7.83 10.49 -11.88
N LEU A 91 -7.44 11.72 -12.21
CA LEU A 91 -8.34 12.80 -12.57
C LEU A 91 -8.09 13.16 -14.02
N GLN A 92 -9.11 13.04 -14.85
CA GLN A 92 -9.07 13.49 -16.24
C GLN A 92 -9.73 14.87 -16.37
N PHE A 93 -9.01 15.79 -16.97
CA PHE A 93 -9.49 17.14 -17.31
C PHE A 93 -9.82 17.22 -18.79
N GLY A 94 -10.63 18.21 -19.17
CA GLY A 94 -10.90 18.52 -20.57
C GLY A 94 -9.59 18.79 -21.34
N GLY A 95 -9.57 18.42 -22.62
CA GLY A 95 -8.37 18.57 -23.47
C GLY A 95 -7.32 17.45 -23.29
N GLY A 96 -7.68 16.33 -22.66
CA GLY A 96 -6.84 15.12 -22.62
C GLY A 96 -5.73 15.14 -21.56
N GLN A 97 -5.70 16.15 -20.69
CA GLN A 97 -4.77 16.18 -19.57
C GLN A 97 -5.27 15.28 -18.43
N ALA A 98 -4.39 14.44 -17.88
CA ALA A 98 -4.69 13.57 -16.75
C ALA A 98 -3.69 13.77 -15.61
N LEU A 99 -4.18 13.95 -14.39
CA LEU A 99 -3.39 13.89 -13.17
C LEU A 99 -3.55 12.50 -12.56
N ARG A 100 -2.46 11.72 -12.52
CA ARG A 100 -2.44 10.39 -11.93
C ARG A 100 -1.56 10.36 -10.69
N TYR A 101 -2.15 9.95 -9.58
CA TYR A 101 -1.47 9.68 -8.32
C TYR A 101 -1.54 8.18 -8.05
N ASP A 102 -0.39 7.52 -8.17
CA ASP A 102 -0.24 6.11 -7.86
C ASP A 102 0.63 5.97 -6.62
N LYS A 103 0.00 5.71 -5.47
CA LYS A 103 0.68 5.64 -4.18
C LYS A 103 0.32 4.35 -3.46
N THR A 104 1.31 3.77 -2.80
CA THR A 104 1.14 2.62 -1.92
C THR A 104 0.74 3.12 -0.54
N LEU A 105 -0.37 2.62 -0.01
CA LEU A 105 -0.82 2.91 1.35
C LEU A 105 -0.63 1.61 2.14
N THR A 106 0.31 1.58 3.09
CA THR A 106 0.61 0.36 3.84
C THR A 106 -0.23 0.22 5.10
N GLY A 107 -0.76 1.32 5.67
CA GLY A 107 -1.67 1.30 6.83
C GLY A 107 -1.16 0.62 8.11
N LEU A 108 0.06 0.06 8.08
CA LEU A 108 0.61 -0.88 9.07
C LEU A 108 1.95 -0.41 9.65
N ASP A 109 2.36 0.82 9.38
CA ASP A 109 3.65 1.33 9.86
C ASP A 109 3.43 2.58 10.70
N LEU A 110 3.44 2.37 12.03
CA LEU A 110 3.53 3.42 13.03
C LEU A 110 4.85 4.21 12.83
N ASP A 111 4.73 5.53 12.95
CA ASP A 111 5.53 6.56 12.28
C ASP A 111 7.05 6.54 12.52
N GLU A 112 7.57 5.93 13.59
CA GLU A 112 9.01 5.93 13.88
C GLU A 112 9.83 5.00 12.97
N SER A 113 9.23 3.91 12.45
CA SER A 113 9.99 2.96 11.62
C SER A 113 10.02 3.33 10.14
N GLN A 114 9.17 4.26 9.68
CA GLN A 114 9.07 4.60 8.26
C GLN A 114 10.25 5.40 7.75
N SER A 115 10.72 6.38 8.53
CA SER A 115 11.88 7.18 8.18
C SER A 115 13.10 6.26 8.01
N SER A 116 13.35 5.40 8.99
CA SER A 116 14.43 4.40 8.98
C SER A 116 14.28 3.36 7.86
N LYS A 117 13.09 2.79 7.65
CA LYS A 117 12.82 1.85 6.54
C LYS A 117 12.98 2.51 5.17
N ALA A 118 12.48 3.74 4.99
CA ALA A 118 12.64 4.48 3.75
C ALA A 118 14.11 4.77 3.47
N LEU A 119 14.88 5.07 4.51
CA LEU A 119 16.31 5.31 4.44
C LEU A 119 17.07 4.04 4.02
N LEU A 120 16.74 2.89 4.61
CA LEU A 120 17.28 1.58 4.20
C LEU A 120 16.94 1.23 2.75
N ARG A 121 15.70 1.46 2.31
CA ARG A 121 15.30 1.24 0.91
C ARG A 121 16.01 2.19 -0.06
N ARG A 122 16.27 3.43 0.35
CA ARG A 122 17.07 4.38 -0.44
C ARG A 122 18.53 3.93 -0.54
N LEU A 123 19.11 3.43 0.54
CA LEU A 123 20.45 2.86 0.55
C LEU A 123 20.55 1.67 -0.40
N GLU A 124 19.61 0.71 -0.30
CA GLU A 124 19.52 -0.46 -1.19
C GLU A 124 19.36 -0.06 -2.66
N TRP A 125 18.51 0.94 -2.94
CA TRP A 125 18.33 1.43 -4.29
C TRP A 125 19.57 2.17 -4.83
N ALA A 126 20.22 2.97 -3.99
CA ALA A 126 21.42 3.70 -4.35
C ALA A 126 22.56 2.71 -4.65
N THR A 127 22.77 1.70 -3.81
CA THR A 127 23.82 0.70 -4.02
C THR A 127 23.59 -0.13 -5.29
N GLY A 128 22.34 -0.47 -5.62
CA GLY A 128 22.01 -1.20 -6.85
C GLY A 128 22.17 -0.39 -8.15
N ARG A 129 22.29 0.94 -8.07
CA ARG A 129 22.39 1.83 -9.26
C ARG A 129 23.67 2.66 -9.32
N LEU A 130 24.51 2.57 -8.30
CA LEU A 130 25.77 3.28 -8.25
C LEU A 130 26.74 2.67 -9.26
N ASP A 131 27.03 3.41 -10.33
CA ASP A 131 28.10 3.02 -11.25
C ASP A 131 29.47 3.42 -10.66
N LEU A 132 30.14 2.44 -10.05
CA LEU A 132 31.45 2.63 -9.41
C LEU A 132 32.53 3.11 -10.37
N ARG A 133 32.39 2.89 -11.69
CA ARG A 133 33.37 3.32 -12.68
C ARG A 133 33.43 4.84 -12.79
N ARG A 134 32.29 5.51 -12.57
CA ARG A 134 32.20 6.97 -12.57
C ARG A 134 32.81 7.61 -11.32
N LEU A 135 33.01 6.83 -10.26
CA LEU A 135 33.59 7.28 -9.00
C LEU A 135 35.06 6.85 -8.84
N LYS A 136 35.65 6.23 -9.87
CA LYS A 136 37.00 5.66 -9.83
C LYS A 136 38.05 6.66 -9.35
N ASP A 137 38.03 7.88 -9.87
CA ASP A 137 39.05 8.90 -9.56
C ASP A 137 38.91 9.47 -8.14
N TYR A 138 37.77 9.24 -7.50
CA TYR A 138 37.48 9.64 -6.12
C TYR A 138 37.53 8.45 -5.15
N MET A 139 37.83 7.24 -5.64
CA MET A 139 37.81 6.02 -4.84
C MET A 139 39.19 5.78 -4.21
N PRO A 140 39.28 5.68 -2.88
CA PRO A 140 40.53 5.30 -2.22
C PRO A 140 40.97 3.89 -2.61
N ALA A 141 42.28 3.61 -2.53
CA ALA A 141 42.85 2.29 -2.81
C ALA A 141 42.27 1.16 -1.93
N VAL A 142 41.69 1.51 -0.78
CA VAL A 142 41.04 0.60 0.17
C VAL A 142 39.54 0.37 -0.11
N GLY A 143 39.02 0.95 -1.19
CA GLY A 143 37.60 0.99 -1.55
C GLY A 143 36.85 2.14 -0.88
N MET A 144 35.54 2.20 -1.11
CA MET A 144 34.65 3.15 -0.43
C MET A 144 33.47 2.45 0.22
N ASN A 145 32.78 3.12 1.13
CA ASN A 145 31.51 2.67 1.67
C ASN A 145 30.46 3.76 1.51
N ILE A 146 29.20 3.36 1.38
CA ILE A 146 28.06 4.24 1.35
C ILE A 146 27.22 4.00 2.60
N ALA A 147 26.91 5.09 3.28
CA ALA A 147 26.08 5.10 4.46
C ALA A 147 25.05 6.22 4.38
N THR A 148 23.99 6.09 5.16
CA THR A 148 22.92 7.07 5.25
C THR A 148 22.41 7.13 6.69
N CYS A 149 21.93 8.29 7.09
CA CYS A 149 21.31 8.54 8.39
C CYS A 149 20.21 9.60 8.28
N LEU A 150 19.40 9.73 9.32
CA LEU A 150 18.42 10.81 9.44
C LEU A 150 19.12 12.14 9.74
N ALA A 151 18.45 13.25 9.45
CA ALA A 151 19.04 14.59 9.56
C ALA A 151 19.38 15.00 11.01
N ASP A 152 18.67 14.42 11.97
CA ASP A 152 18.81 14.59 13.41
C ASP A 152 19.68 13.50 14.06
N ALA A 153 20.33 12.66 13.25
CA ALA A 153 21.16 11.57 13.77
C ALA A 153 22.31 12.12 14.62
N SER A 154 22.41 11.60 15.84
CA SER A 154 23.37 12.05 16.87
C SER A 154 24.43 10.99 17.21
N GLY A 155 24.22 9.74 16.79
CA GLY A 155 25.11 8.63 17.10
C GLY A 155 25.28 7.62 15.97
N THR A 156 26.32 6.78 16.08
CA THR A 156 26.63 5.74 15.09
C THR A 156 25.57 4.63 15.02
N GLY A 157 24.78 4.44 16.08
CA GLY A 157 23.64 3.51 16.09
C GLY A 157 22.49 3.92 15.17
N GLU A 158 22.48 5.16 14.69
CA GLU A 158 21.44 5.75 13.83
C GLU A 158 21.90 5.85 12.36
N VAL A 159 23.03 5.20 12.03
CA VAL A 159 23.61 5.16 10.69
C VAL A 159 23.43 3.77 10.11
N ALA A 160 22.86 3.69 8.90
CA ALA A 160 22.83 2.48 8.11
C ALA A 160 23.90 2.53 7.01
N ALA A 161 24.70 1.47 6.87
CA ALA A 161 25.77 1.38 5.89
C ALA A 161 25.65 0.13 5.03
N TYR A 162 26.17 0.20 3.80
CA TYR A 162 26.30 -0.96 2.95
C TYR A 162 27.23 -1.99 3.63
N PRO A 163 26.83 -3.28 3.68
CA PRO A 163 27.66 -4.30 4.31
C PRO A 163 28.90 -4.56 3.45
N GLY A 164 30.06 -4.12 3.94
CA GLY A 164 31.36 -4.31 3.28
C GLY A 164 31.88 -3.04 2.62
N ARG A 165 32.63 -3.20 1.52
CA ARG A 165 33.21 -2.09 0.76
C ARG A 165 32.85 -2.23 -0.71
N MET A 166 32.54 -1.11 -1.33
CA MET A 166 32.38 -1.00 -2.77
C MET A 166 33.76 -0.84 -3.40
N THR A 167 34.09 -1.76 -4.29
CA THR A 167 35.34 -1.81 -5.05
C THR A 167 35.01 -2.06 -6.53
N LEU A 168 35.91 -1.66 -7.43
CA LEU A 168 35.83 -1.95 -8.87
C LEU A 168 36.23 -3.39 -9.20
#